data_AF-A0A918LQH8-F1
#
_entry.id   AF-A0A918LQH8-F1
#
_cell.length_a   1.000
_cell.length_b   1.000
_cell.length_c   1.000
_cell.angle_alpha   90.00
_cell.angle_beta   90.00
_cell.angle_gamma   90.00
#
_symmetry.space_group_name_H-M   'P 1'
#
loop_
_entity.id
_entity.type
_entity.pdbx_description
1 polymer ?
#
loop_
_entity_poly.entity_id
_entity_poly.type
_entity_poly.pdbx_seq_one_letter_code
_entity_poly.pdbx_strand_id
1 'polypeptide(L)'
;MADSRSSAGRVRDFATRQADQPFTRPRPRRDGADKPNKFANAGAAAGGFVGALGGSFVPPINVTVNNTKTPARGGGGGGRPHAEALLPSPEFGSPAQVRQYCNTLRAAAVTLSIEVSMGAEIMKGVLAAVPDPQGRTFGSRIRAAKVARKMQRSADALRDAAKNAAACYSTFQQEFEEEINRVRHRARKPQQPVMNWHQQ
;
A
#
# COMPACT_ATOMS: atom_id res chain seq x y z
N MET A 1 -54.46 6.65 21.48
CA MET A 1 -54.77 5.99 20.19
C MET A 1 -53.55 6.16 19.31
N ALA A 2 -52.92 5.06 18.94
CA ALA A 2 -51.60 4.97 18.31
C ALA A 2 -51.61 5.38 16.84
N ASP A 3 -50.46 5.85 16.31
CA ASP A 3 -50.06 5.42 14.96
C ASP A 3 -48.52 5.47 14.78
N SER A 4 -47.92 4.29 14.81
CA SER A 4 -46.50 4.04 14.56
C SER A 4 -46.31 3.81 13.07
N ARG A 5 -45.94 4.86 12.32
CA ARG A 5 -45.59 4.73 10.89
C ARG A 5 -44.21 4.10 10.73
N SER A 6 -44.22 2.78 10.66
CA SER A 6 -43.07 1.89 10.49
C SER A 6 -42.24 2.22 9.25
N SER A 7 -40.92 2.23 9.42
CA SER A 7 -39.89 2.35 8.37
C SER A 7 -40.04 1.32 7.25
N ALA A 8 -40.71 0.19 7.50
CA ALA A 8 -41.00 -0.83 6.50
C ALA A 8 -41.94 -0.36 5.38
N GLY A 9 -42.85 0.59 5.63
CA GLY A 9 -43.72 1.14 4.60
C GLY A 9 -42.94 1.94 3.55
N ARG A 10 -41.94 2.71 4.00
CA ARG A 10 -41.12 3.57 3.12
C ARG A 10 -40.25 2.77 2.15
N VAL A 11 -39.83 1.57 2.53
CA VAL A 11 -39.01 0.71 1.66
C VAL A 11 -39.86 0.02 0.60
N ARG A 12 -41.08 -0.42 0.93
CA ARG A 12 -42.02 -0.97 -0.05
C ARG A 12 -42.41 0.07 -1.11
N ASP A 13 -42.71 1.30 -0.71
CA ASP A 13 -43.08 2.36 -1.66
C ASP A 13 -41.93 2.77 -2.61
N PHE A 14 -40.68 2.48 -2.24
CA PHE A 14 -39.52 2.75 -3.08
C PHE A 14 -39.28 1.62 -4.09
N ALA A 15 -39.47 0.37 -3.66
CA ALA A 15 -39.37 -0.80 -4.54
C ALA A 15 -40.46 -0.79 -5.62
N THR A 16 -41.70 -0.44 -5.27
CA THR A 16 -42.81 -0.36 -6.23
C THR A 16 -42.58 0.74 -7.27
N ARG A 17 -41.88 1.82 -6.93
CA ARG A 17 -41.59 2.92 -7.86
C ARG A 17 -40.48 2.62 -8.86
N GLN A 18 -39.58 1.68 -8.57
CA GLN A 18 -38.52 1.28 -9.49
C GLN A 18 -38.99 0.28 -10.55
N ALA A 19 -40.10 -0.43 -10.30
CA ALA A 19 -40.65 -1.42 -11.24
C ALA A 19 -41.39 -0.80 -12.44
N ASP A 20 -41.72 0.50 -12.38
CA ASP A 20 -42.65 1.15 -13.33
C ASP A 20 -41.97 2.07 -14.36
N GLN A 21 -40.63 2.08 -14.47
CA GLN A 21 -39.95 2.94 -15.45
C GLN A 21 -39.26 2.14 -16.56
N PRO A 22 -39.70 2.28 -17.84
CA PRO A 22 -39.01 1.67 -18.97
C PRO A 22 -37.66 2.36 -19.23
N PHE A 23 -36.62 1.54 -19.44
CA PHE A 23 -35.25 1.98 -19.63
C PHE A 23 -35.09 2.74 -20.96
N THR A 24 -34.97 4.06 -20.90
CA THR A 24 -34.61 4.90 -22.05
C THR A 24 -33.22 5.48 -21.87
N ARG A 25 -32.38 5.35 -22.90
CA ARG A 25 -30.95 5.73 -22.89
C ARG A 25 -30.81 7.26 -22.91
N PRO A 26 -29.99 7.90 -22.05
CA PRO A 26 -29.89 9.37 -22.04
C PRO A 26 -29.14 9.91 -23.27
N ARG A 27 -29.75 10.87 -23.98
CA ARG A 27 -29.08 11.71 -25.00
C ARG A 27 -28.26 12.84 -24.34
N PRO A 28 -27.11 13.25 -24.89
CA PRO A 28 -26.34 14.38 -24.36
C PRO A 28 -27.00 15.70 -24.78
N ARG A 29 -27.23 16.60 -23.81
CA ARG A 29 -27.85 17.92 -24.01
C ARG A 29 -26.78 19.01 -23.92
N ARG A 30 -26.79 19.91 -24.90
CA ARG A 30 -25.89 21.04 -25.10
C ARG A 30 -26.53 22.32 -24.54
N ASP A 31 -25.67 23.20 -24.00
CA ASP A 31 -25.82 24.63 -23.69
C ASP A 31 -26.68 25.09 -22.49
N GLY A 32 -26.14 26.08 -21.77
CA GLY A 32 -26.90 26.98 -20.88
C GLY A 32 -26.31 27.13 -19.47
N ALA A 33 -25.82 28.33 -19.15
CA ALA A 33 -25.15 28.69 -17.91
C ALA A 33 -26.05 28.67 -16.66
N ASP A 34 -25.54 28.09 -15.57
CA ASP A 34 -25.64 28.56 -14.17
C ASP A 34 -24.77 27.63 -13.29
N LYS A 35 -23.65 28.14 -12.77
CA LYS A 35 -22.67 27.36 -11.98
C LYS A 35 -22.92 27.55 -10.47
N PRO A 36 -23.46 26.56 -9.75
CA PRO A 36 -23.31 26.50 -8.30
C PRO A 36 -21.91 25.93 -7.95
N ASN A 37 -21.17 26.65 -7.11
CA ASN A 37 -19.81 26.35 -6.67
C ASN A 37 -19.71 24.97 -5.95
N LYS A 38 -19.29 23.93 -6.67
CA LYS A 38 -18.94 22.60 -6.12
C LYS A 38 -17.50 22.51 -5.58
N PHE A 39 -17.03 23.55 -4.87
CA PHE A 39 -15.76 23.50 -4.16
C PHE A 39 -15.85 23.84 -2.66
N ALA A 40 -17.07 23.98 -2.13
CA ALA A 40 -17.28 24.22 -0.69
C ALA A 40 -17.31 22.94 0.16
N ASN A 41 -17.07 21.76 -0.41
CA ASN A 41 -17.06 20.50 0.34
C ASN A 41 -15.99 19.52 -0.17
N ALA A 42 -14.75 19.99 -0.21
CA ALA A 42 -13.55 19.15 -0.35
C ALA A 42 -12.59 19.37 0.83
N GLY A 43 -13.16 19.64 2.01
CA GLY A 43 -12.44 19.95 3.26
C GLY A 43 -12.70 18.98 4.42
N ALA A 44 -13.42 17.87 4.19
CA ALA A 44 -13.82 16.93 5.25
C ALA A 44 -13.50 15.46 4.95
N ALA A 45 -12.46 15.20 4.16
CA ALA A 45 -11.82 13.88 4.07
C ALA A 45 -10.32 13.94 4.43
N ALA A 46 -9.91 14.99 5.15
CA ALA A 46 -8.67 15.06 5.89
C ALA A 46 -8.89 14.47 7.30
N GLY A 47 -9.12 13.16 7.37
CA GLY A 47 -8.98 12.40 8.61
C GLY A 47 -7.67 11.63 8.54
N GLY A 48 -6.68 11.80 9.39
CA GLY A 48 -6.51 12.70 10.52
C GLY A 48 -5.24 12.24 11.23
N PHE A 49 -4.16 13.01 11.18
CA PHE A 49 -2.97 12.79 12.01
C PHE A 49 -2.24 14.10 12.22
N VAL A 50 -2.88 15.07 12.88
CA VAL A 50 -2.19 16.09 13.66
C VAL A 50 -3.11 16.49 14.82
N GLY A 51 -2.68 16.23 16.06
CA GLY A 51 -3.24 16.85 17.25
C GLY A 51 -4.08 15.97 18.16
N ALA A 52 -3.44 15.03 18.87
CA ALA A 52 -3.94 14.57 20.17
C ALA A 52 -2.74 14.37 21.10
N LEU A 53 -2.55 15.33 22.01
CA LEU A 53 -1.89 15.11 23.27
C LEU A 53 -2.71 14.05 24.03
N GLY A 54 -2.19 12.84 24.18
CA GLY A 54 -2.82 11.79 24.99
C GLY A 54 -2.77 10.42 24.34
N GLY A 55 -1.86 9.57 24.82
CA GLY A 55 -1.92 8.11 24.61
C GLY A 55 -1.45 7.63 23.24
N SER A 56 -0.16 7.82 22.94
CA SER A 56 0.50 7.21 21.80
C SER A 56 0.60 5.68 21.97
N PHE A 57 -0.43 4.94 21.54
CA PHE A 57 -0.28 3.54 21.15
C PHE A 57 0.32 3.49 19.74
N VAL A 58 1.61 3.80 19.66
CA VAL A 58 2.45 3.43 18.51
C VAL A 58 2.97 2.03 18.84
N PRO A 59 2.49 0.96 18.18
CA PRO A 59 3.02 -0.37 18.44
C PRO A 59 4.54 -0.35 18.14
N PRO A 60 5.38 -0.87 19.04
CA PRO A 60 6.81 -0.90 18.82
C PRO A 60 7.12 -1.84 17.65
N ILE A 61 7.63 -1.28 16.55
CA ILE A 61 8.22 -2.07 15.47
C ILE A 61 9.67 -2.32 15.83
N ASN A 62 9.96 -3.49 16.40
CA ASN A 62 11.33 -3.95 16.61
C ASN A 62 11.94 -4.39 15.27
N VAL A 63 12.93 -3.65 14.78
CA VAL A 63 13.73 -4.04 13.62
C VAL A 63 15.05 -4.64 14.11
N THR A 64 15.08 -5.96 14.28
CA THR A 64 16.32 -6.67 14.59
C THR A 64 17.12 -6.90 13.32
N VAL A 65 18.21 -6.16 13.13
CA VAL A 65 19.18 -6.39 12.04
C VAL A 65 20.21 -7.41 12.53
N ASN A 66 20.03 -8.69 12.19
CA ASN A 66 21.02 -9.72 12.53
C ASN A 66 22.10 -9.78 11.44
N ASN A 67 23.23 -9.11 11.65
CA ASN A 67 24.41 -9.21 10.79
C ASN A 67 25.28 -10.41 11.21
N THR A 68 24.84 -11.62 10.90
CA THR A 68 25.69 -12.82 11.00
C THR A 68 26.71 -12.80 9.86
N LYS A 69 27.89 -12.23 10.13
CA LYS A 69 29.10 -12.50 9.37
C LYS A 69 29.49 -13.97 9.58
N THR A 70 29.10 -14.84 8.65
CA THR A 70 29.72 -16.15 8.46
C THR A 70 30.60 -16.07 7.21
N PRO A 71 31.94 -16.15 7.29
CA PRO A 71 32.78 -16.28 6.12
C PRO A 71 33.10 -17.76 5.90
N ALA A 72 32.46 -18.42 4.94
CA ALA A 72 33.04 -19.66 4.39
C ALA A 72 32.46 -20.05 3.03
N ARG A 73 33.29 -19.82 2.00
CA ARG A 73 33.43 -20.59 0.75
C ARG A 73 32.33 -20.45 -0.32
N GLY A 74 32.67 -19.67 -1.35
CA GLY A 74 32.32 -20.01 -2.73
C GLY A 74 32.12 -18.83 -3.67
N GLY A 75 33.10 -18.58 -4.55
CA GLY A 75 32.85 -18.03 -5.90
C GLY A 75 33.02 -16.52 -6.05
N GLY A 76 34.15 -16.11 -6.64
CA GLY A 76 34.55 -14.73 -6.84
C GLY A 76 33.69 -13.88 -7.78
N GLY A 77 33.86 -12.56 -7.66
CA GLY A 77 33.40 -11.62 -8.68
C GLY A 77 33.25 -10.19 -8.18
N GLY A 78 34.38 -9.47 -8.08
CA GLY A 78 34.45 -8.00 -8.21
C GLY A 78 33.52 -7.16 -7.33
N GLY A 79 34.03 -6.76 -6.17
CA GLY A 79 33.41 -5.75 -5.30
C GLY A 79 33.19 -4.42 -6.03
N ARG A 80 31.99 -4.26 -6.59
CA ARG A 80 31.33 -2.96 -6.66
C ARG A 80 30.81 -2.67 -5.26
N PRO A 81 30.74 -1.41 -4.80
CA PRO A 81 30.05 -1.10 -3.57
C PRO A 81 28.60 -1.56 -3.77
N HIS A 82 28.28 -2.72 -3.22
CA HIS A 82 26.90 -3.15 -3.12
C HIS A 82 26.28 -2.09 -2.22
N ALA A 83 25.50 -1.19 -2.81
CA ALA A 83 24.46 -0.50 -2.07
C ALA A 83 23.82 -1.58 -1.20
N GLU A 84 23.96 -1.48 0.13
CA GLU A 84 23.48 -2.51 1.05
C GLU A 84 22.09 -2.91 0.58
N ALA A 85 21.95 -4.16 0.10
CA ALA A 85 20.77 -4.55 -0.62
C ALA A 85 19.56 -4.35 0.31
N LEU A 86 18.69 -3.40 -0.04
CA LEU A 86 17.49 -3.06 0.74
C LEU A 86 16.54 -4.24 0.85
N LEU A 87 16.70 -5.21 -0.05
CA LEU A 87 15.92 -6.43 -0.12
C LEU A 87 16.82 -7.63 0.16
N PRO A 88 16.29 -8.68 0.83
CA PRO A 88 16.99 -9.94 0.96
C PRO A 88 17.23 -10.54 -0.43
N SER A 89 18.23 -11.41 -0.55
CA SER A 89 18.43 -12.18 -1.78
C SER A 89 17.14 -12.90 -2.18
N PRO A 90 16.77 -12.91 -3.48
CA PRO A 90 15.53 -13.52 -3.96
C PRO A 90 15.63 -15.05 -3.94
N GLU A 91 15.56 -15.63 -2.74
CA GLU A 91 15.50 -17.07 -2.51
C GLU A 91 14.03 -17.49 -2.34
N PHE A 92 13.55 -18.41 -3.19
CA PHE A 92 12.15 -18.84 -3.21
C PHE A 92 11.98 -20.35 -3.04
N GLY A 93 12.84 -20.98 -2.22
CA GLY A 93 12.81 -22.41 -1.94
C GLY A 93 11.75 -22.85 -0.92
N SER A 94 11.09 -21.92 -0.22
CA SER A 94 10.03 -22.24 0.73
C SER A 94 8.94 -21.16 0.82
N PRO A 95 7.69 -21.50 1.20
CA PRO A 95 6.62 -20.54 1.42
C PRO A 95 6.96 -19.44 2.44
N ALA A 96 7.79 -19.77 3.44
CA ALA A 96 8.26 -18.81 4.44
C ALA A 96 9.19 -17.75 3.82
N GLN A 97 10.04 -18.13 2.86
CA GLN A 97 10.92 -17.20 2.16
C GLN A 97 10.14 -16.27 1.23
N VAL A 98 9.11 -16.76 0.52
CA VAL A 98 8.22 -15.92 -0.30
C VAL A 98 7.54 -14.85 0.57
N ARG A 99 6.99 -15.24 1.71
CA ARG A 99 6.38 -14.31 2.69
C ARG A 99 7.39 -13.25 3.14
N GLN A 100 8.58 -13.70 3.55
CA GLN A 100 9.62 -12.81 4.06
C GLN A 100 10.01 -11.77 3.01
N TYR A 101 10.26 -12.21 1.77
CA TYR A 101 10.64 -11.33 0.67
C TYR A 101 9.56 -10.28 0.39
N CYS A 102 8.29 -10.68 0.26
CA CYS A 102 7.17 -9.76 0.04
C CYS A 102 6.99 -8.76 1.18
N ASN A 103 7.15 -9.19 2.44
CA ASN A 103 7.05 -8.31 3.60
C ASN A 103 8.19 -7.31 3.67
N THR A 104 9.43 -7.73 3.40
CA THR A 104 10.57 -6.82 3.35
C THR A 104 10.43 -5.82 2.21
N LEU A 105 10.01 -6.25 1.02
CA LEU A 105 9.73 -5.35 -0.10
C LEU A 105 8.65 -4.33 0.24
N ARG A 106 7.55 -4.75 0.87
CA ARG A 106 6.48 -3.85 1.31
C ARG A 106 7.01 -2.81 2.31
N ALA A 107 7.78 -3.24 3.30
CA ALA A 107 8.35 -2.34 4.30
C ALA A 107 9.32 -1.33 3.68
N ALA A 108 10.27 -1.80 2.86
CA ALA A 108 11.24 -0.95 2.18
C ALA A 108 10.55 0.07 1.26
N ALA A 109 9.58 -0.36 0.45
CA ALA A 109 8.89 0.52 -0.47
C ALA A 109 8.04 1.59 0.24
N VAL A 110 7.39 1.26 1.37
CA VAL A 110 6.67 2.26 2.18
C VAL A 110 7.63 3.30 2.75
N THR A 111 8.73 2.88 3.35
CA THR A 111 9.74 3.79 3.91
C THR A 111 10.30 4.71 2.83
N LEU A 112 10.75 4.14 1.71
CA LEU A 112 11.24 4.91 0.58
C LEU A 112 10.19 5.88 0.03
N SER A 113 8.91 5.50 0.01
CA SER A 113 7.85 6.41 -0.46
C SER A 113 7.72 7.67 0.39
N ILE A 114 7.95 7.56 1.70
CA ILE A 114 7.90 8.68 2.63
C ILE A 114 9.11 9.59 2.39
N GLU A 115 10.31 9.02 2.34
CA GLU A 115 11.55 9.76 2.09
C GLU A 115 11.52 10.48 0.73
N VAL A 116 11.05 9.81 -0.32
CA VAL A 116 10.91 10.39 -1.66
C VAL A 116 9.88 11.52 -1.68
N SER A 117 8.77 11.39 -0.94
CA SER A 117 7.76 12.46 -0.83
C SER A 117 8.30 13.68 -0.08
N MET A 118 9.09 13.47 0.96
CA MET A 118 9.77 14.55 1.68
C MET A 118 10.81 15.23 0.78
N GLY A 119 11.60 14.43 0.05
CA GLY A 119 12.56 14.91 -0.94
C GLY A 119 11.90 15.73 -2.05
N ALA A 120 10.68 15.39 -2.46
CA ALA A 120 9.91 16.16 -3.44
C ALA A 120 9.58 17.59 -2.95
N GLU A 121 9.15 17.74 -1.68
CA GLU A 121 8.85 19.05 -1.11
C GLU A 121 10.11 19.88 -0.83
N ILE A 122 11.19 19.25 -0.34
CA ILE A 122 12.49 19.93 -0.20
C ILE A 122 12.98 20.44 -1.55
N MET A 123 12.96 19.58 -2.58
CA MET A 123 13.36 19.94 -3.94
C MET A 123 12.52 21.09 -4.50
N LYS A 124 11.21 21.07 -4.27
CA LYS A 124 10.31 22.16 -4.68
C LYS A 124 10.66 23.47 -3.99
N GLY A 125 10.91 23.45 -2.68
CA GLY A 125 11.29 24.62 -1.90
C GLY A 125 12.60 25.24 -2.39
N VAL A 126 13.63 24.41 -2.59
CA VAL A 126 14.94 24.85 -3.09
C VAL A 126 14.83 25.43 -4.50
N LEU A 127 14.15 24.71 -5.42
CA LEU A 127 14.04 25.18 -6.81
C LEU A 127 13.17 26.43 -6.94
N ALA A 128 12.18 26.63 -6.07
CA ALA A 128 11.32 27.80 -6.07
C ALA A 128 12.06 29.12 -5.70
N ALA A 129 13.21 29.02 -5.03
CA ALA A 129 14.04 30.17 -4.68
C ALA A 129 14.93 30.64 -5.84
N VAL A 130 15.13 29.82 -6.87
CA VAL A 130 15.95 30.16 -8.04
C VAL A 130 15.22 31.22 -8.89
N PRO A 131 15.84 32.35 -9.26
CA PRO A 131 15.21 33.34 -10.14
C PRO A 131 14.81 32.75 -11.50
N ASP A 132 13.66 33.18 -12.06
CA ASP A 132 13.26 32.74 -13.39
C ASP A 132 14.08 33.49 -14.46
N PRO A 133 14.73 32.81 -15.42
CA PRO A 133 15.55 33.46 -16.44
C PRO A 133 14.75 34.36 -17.39
N GLN A 134 13.42 34.19 -17.47
CA GLN A 134 12.52 35.07 -18.21
C GLN A 134 11.96 36.22 -17.36
N GLY A 135 12.42 36.40 -16.12
CA GLY A 135 12.00 37.48 -15.23
C GLY A 135 10.56 37.36 -14.69
N ARG A 136 9.89 36.21 -14.86
CA ARG A 136 8.52 36.02 -14.37
C ARG A 136 8.50 35.85 -12.85
N THR A 137 7.71 36.67 -12.17
CA THR A 137 7.57 36.69 -10.69
C THR A 137 7.23 35.34 -10.06
N PHE A 138 6.52 34.45 -10.78
CA PHE A 138 6.19 33.09 -10.31
C PHE A 138 6.68 31.97 -11.23
N GLY A 139 7.46 32.29 -12.28
CA GLY A 139 7.89 31.30 -13.28
C GLY A 139 8.70 30.16 -12.68
N SER A 140 9.55 30.50 -11.70
CA SER A 140 10.36 29.52 -10.97
C SER A 140 9.51 28.54 -10.16
N ARG A 141 8.53 29.03 -9.40
CA ARG A 141 7.63 28.17 -8.59
C ARG A 141 6.87 27.16 -9.44
N ILE A 142 6.42 27.58 -10.63
CA ILE A 142 5.71 26.69 -11.57
C ILE A 142 6.66 25.60 -12.09
N ARG A 143 7.90 25.96 -12.44
CA ARG A 143 8.91 25.00 -12.90
C ARG A 143 9.33 24.04 -11.79
N ALA A 144 9.58 24.54 -10.59
CA ALA A 144 9.87 23.76 -9.40
C ALA A 144 8.75 22.73 -9.12
N ALA A 145 7.49 23.17 -9.18
CA ALA A 145 6.34 22.28 -9.01
C ALA A 145 6.27 21.19 -10.09
N LYS A 146 6.63 21.49 -11.35
CA LYS A 146 6.69 20.49 -12.44
C LYS A 146 7.73 19.41 -12.16
N VAL A 147 8.91 19.79 -11.67
CA VAL A 147 9.99 18.86 -11.33
C VAL A 147 9.59 18.03 -10.09
N ALA A 148 9.17 18.69 -9.01
CA ALA A 148 8.73 18.03 -7.78
C ALA A 148 7.58 17.05 -8.01
N ARG A 149 6.67 17.34 -8.94
CA ARG A 149 5.59 16.42 -9.33
C ARG A 149 6.10 15.10 -9.89
N LYS A 150 7.27 15.06 -10.55
CA LYS A 150 7.88 13.81 -11.01
C LYS A 150 8.36 12.97 -9.83
N MET A 151 8.97 13.61 -8.83
CA MET A 151 9.40 12.94 -7.61
C MET A 151 8.21 12.42 -6.79
N GLN A 152 7.15 13.22 -6.67
CA GLN A 152 5.92 12.80 -6.00
C GLN A 152 5.29 11.57 -6.66
N ARG A 153 5.30 11.49 -8.00
CA ARG A 153 4.86 10.29 -8.73
C ARG A 153 5.70 9.07 -8.43
N SER A 154 7.01 9.23 -8.22
CA SER A 154 7.87 8.13 -7.79
C SER A 154 7.49 7.63 -6.40
N ALA A 155 7.17 8.52 -5.46
CA ALA A 155 6.64 8.14 -4.15
C ALA A 155 5.32 7.37 -4.25
N ASP A 156 4.41 7.81 -5.11
CA ASP A 156 3.14 7.10 -5.35
C ASP A 156 3.36 5.72 -5.97
N ALA A 157 4.26 5.60 -6.95
CA ALA A 157 4.63 4.32 -7.56
C ALA A 157 5.23 3.34 -6.54
N LEU A 158 6.01 3.83 -5.56
CA LEU A 158 6.53 3.01 -4.46
C LEU A 158 5.41 2.50 -3.54
N ARG A 159 4.40 3.33 -3.26
CA ARG A 159 3.22 2.91 -2.50
C ARG A 159 2.44 1.83 -3.25
N ASP A 160 2.31 1.96 -4.56
CA ASP A 160 1.66 0.95 -5.39
C ASP A 160 2.48 -0.34 -5.48
N ALA A 161 3.80 -0.24 -5.56
CA ALA A 161 4.69 -1.40 -5.44
C ALA A 161 4.49 -2.13 -4.09
N ALA A 162 4.36 -1.39 -2.98
CA ALA A 162 4.09 -1.97 -1.66
C ALA A 162 2.71 -2.67 -1.56
N LYS A 163 1.70 -2.14 -2.25
CA LYS A 163 0.38 -2.79 -2.37
C LYS A 163 0.49 -4.08 -3.18
N ASN A 164 1.15 -4.03 -4.33
CA ASN A 164 1.35 -5.20 -5.19
C ASN A 164 2.18 -6.29 -4.50
N ALA A 165 3.17 -5.92 -3.68
CA ALA A 165 3.94 -6.89 -2.89
C ALA A 165 3.06 -7.66 -1.88
N ALA A 166 2.10 -6.99 -1.22
CA ALA A 166 1.15 -7.66 -0.35
C ALA A 166 0.14 -8.52 -1.12
N ALA A 167 -0.37 -8.00 -2.24
CA ALA A 167 -1.28 -8.74 -3.10
C ALA A 167 -0.60 -10.01 -3.64
N CYS A 168 0.66 -9.93 -4.05
CA CYS A 168 1.45 -11.06 -4.52
C CYS A 168 1.47 -12.21 -3.50
N TYR A 169 1.72 -11.93 -2.22
CA TYR A 169 1.70 -12.99 -1.20
C TYR A 169 0.28 -13.55 -0.96
N SER A 170 -0.75 -12.70 -0.99
CA SER A 170 -2.14 -13.15 -0.87
C SER A 170 -2.56 -14.07 -2.03
N THR A 171 -2.19 -13.71 -3.26
CA THR A 171 -2.46 -14.55 -4.44
C THR A 171 -1.62 -15.82 -4.40
N PHE A 172 -0.36 -15.75 -3.97
CA PHE A 172 0.46 -16.94 -3.76
C PHE A 172 -0.18 -17.91 -2.76
N GLN A 173 -0.81 -17.40 -1.69
CA GLN A 173 -1.57 -18.26 -0.79
C GLN A 173 -2.75 -18.91 -1.53
N GLN A 174 -3.61 -18.13 -2.18
CA GLN A 174 -4.81 -18.64 -2.87
C GLN A 174 -4.51 -19.70 -3.93
N GLU A 175 -3.49 -19.47 -4.77
CA GLU A 175 -3.18 -20.32 -5.92
C GLU A 175 -2.34 -21.55 -5.57
N PHE A 176 -1.60 -21.52 -4.46
CA PHE A 176 -0.69 -22.61 -4.07
C PHE A 176 -1.05 -23.25 -2.72
N GLU A 177 -2.20 -22.91 -2.11
CA GLU A 177 -2.60 -23.43 -0.80
C GLU A 177 -2.74 -24.96 -0.82
N GLU A 178 -3.28 -25.52 -1.90
CA GLU A 178 -3.52 -26.95 -2.04
C GLU A 178 -2.20 -27.73 -2.15
N GLU A 179 -1.24 -27.23 -2.93
CA GLU A 179 0.09 -27.81 -3.11
C GLU A 179 0.91 -27.70 -1.83
N ILE A 180 0.89 -26.54 -1.19
CA ILE A 180 1.62 -26.30 0.06
C ILE A 180 1.08 -27.21 1.16
N ASN A 181 -0.24 -27.32 1.31
CA ASN A 181 -0.84 -28.19 2.32
C ASN A 181 -0.62 -29.67 1.99
N ARG A 182 -0.72 -30.10 0.73
CA ARG A 182 -0.35 -31.47 0.31
C ARG A 182 1.10 -31.81 0.66
N VAL A 183 2.04 -30.92 0.37
CA VAL A 183 3.46 -31.12 0.69
C VAL A 183 3.68 -31.11 2.20
N ARG A 184 2.99 -30.25 2.95
CA ARG A 184 3.06 -30.22 4.42
C ARG A 184 2.52 -31.49 5.07
N HIS A 185 1.44 -32.07 4.54
CA HIS A 185 0.91 -33.36 4.99
C HIS A 185 1.84 -34.53 4.66
N ARG A 186 2.58 -34.47 3.54
CA ARG A 186 3.62 -35.46 3.22
C ARG A 186 4.90 -35.28 4.04
N ALA A 187 5.29 -34.04 4.35
CA ALA A 187 6.53 -33.73 5.06
C ALA A 187 6.45 -34.00 6.57
N ARG A 188 5.25 -33.98 7.16
CA ARG A 188 5.06 -34.33 8.57
C ARG A 188 5.06 -35.85 8.73
N LYS A 189 6.24 -36.45 8.87
CA LYS A 189 6.37 -37.86 9.27
C LYS A 189 5.53 -38.07 10.55
N PRO A 190 4.62 -39.07 10.60
CA PRO A 190 3.97 -39.40 11.86
C PRO A 190 5.05 -39.70 12.88
N GLN A 191 5.07 -38.97 14.00
CA GLN A 191 5.89 -39.32 15.15
C GLN A 191 5.48 -40.74 15.53
N GLN A 192 6.34 -41.71 15.22
CA GLN A 192 6.12 -43.07 15.67
C GLN A 192 6.11 -43.03 17.20
N PRO A 193 5.10 -43.60 17.86
CA PRO A 193 5.10 -43.71 19.31
C PRO A 193 6.40 -44.38 19.75
N VAL A 194 7.19 -43.68 20.55
CA VAL A 194 8.43 -44.22 21.11
C VAL A 194 7.99 -45.31 22.10
N MET A 195 8.00 -46.57 21.66
CA MET A 195 7.74 -47.71 22.54
C MET A 195 8.86 -47.78 23.58
N ASN A 196 8.53 -47.42 24.83
CA ASN A 196 9.44 -47.51 25.96
C ASN A 196 9.50 -48.96 26.43
N TRP A 197 10.53 -49.69 25.98
CA TRP A 197 10.78 -51.09 26.35
C TRP A 197 11.24 -51.30 27.81
N HIS A 198 11.37 -50.23 28.60
CA HIS A 198 11.86 -50.26 29.99
C HIS A 198 10.73 -50.35 31.05
N GLN A 199 9.50 -50.72 30.66
CA GLN A 199 8.35 -50.80 31.57
C GLN A 199 7.76 -52.23 31.70
N GLN A 200 8.56 -53.28 31.56
CA GLN A 200 8.13 -54.66 31.85
C GLN A 200 8.75 -55.18 33.13
#